data_AF-A0AAW5C0V2-F1
#
_entry.id   AF-A0AAW5C0V2-F1
#
_cell.length_a   1.000
_cell.length_b   1.000
_cell.length_c   1.000
_cell.angle_alpha   90.00
_cell.angle_beta   90.00
_cell.angle_gamma   90.00
#
_symmetry.space_group_name_H-M   'P 1'
#
loop_
_entity.id
_entity.type
_entity.pdbx_description
1 polymer ?
#
loop_
_entity_poly.entity_id
_entity_poly.type
_entity_poly.pdbx_seq_one_letter_code
_entity_poly.pdbx_strand_id
1 'polypeptide(L)'
;MDHSPVFKQVTLENLEAEHICCCISDKKGENCVSSKKSWLRNRMQEGLVFNKLDVRGKVFIEYLPAEFAWAPIKADGYMYIDCLWVSGQYKGKGYGDQLLDQCIADSKAKGKRGLVCLSSKKKMPFLSDPGYLKHRGFKVADTASPYYELFYLPFSDSETVPSIKDVAKNGCVDEKGLVLYYSDQCPHTSKYVPLLAGNLKELGLECRFRKIETKEDAQAAPVPFTTYALFYNGAFVTNEILSEKSFSKIWERIGNTQG
;
A
#
# COMPACT_ATOMS: atom_id res chain seq x y z
N MET A 1 27.08 -18.95 17.54
CA MET A 1 26.13 -19.08 16.42
C MET A 1 26.11 -17.74 15.72
N ASP A 2 26.27 -17.72 14.41
CA ASP A 2 26.15 -16.47 13.65
C ASP A 2 24.72 -15.94 13.82
N HIS A 3 24.57 -14.79 14.45
CA HIS A 3 23.28 -14.13 14.69
C HIS A 3 22.87 -13.22 13.51
N SER A 4 23.48 -13.43 12.34
CA SER A 4 23.15 -12.68 11.13
C SER A 4 21.67 -12.83 10.75
N PRO A 5 21.02 -11.75 10.30
CA PRO A 5 19.62 -11.79 9.91
C PRO A 5 19.41 -12.71 8.71
N VAL A 6 18.49 -13.67 8.84
CA VAL A 6 18.08 -14.54 7.74
C VAL A 6 16.86 -13.94 7.07
N PHE A 7 16.99 -13.57 5.80
CA PHE A 7 15.85 -13.18 4.95
C PHE A 7 15.33 -14.38 4.18
N LYS A 8 14.02 -14.40 3.94
CA LYS A 8 13.33 -15.44 3.19
C LYS A 8 12.32 -14.80 2.26
N GLN A 9 12.24 -15.33 1.04
CA GLN A 9 11.19 -15.01 0.09
C GLN A 9 9.97 -15.92 0.33
N VAL A 10 8.78 -15.33 0.38
CA VAL A 10 7.52 -16.08 0.31
C VAL A 10 7.24 -16.37 -1.16
N THR A 11 7.03 -17.64 -1.48
CA THR A 11 6.79 -18.17 -2.83
C THR A 11 5.51 -19.00 -2.84
N LEU A 12 5.04 -19.41 -4.01
CA LEU A 12 3.83 -20.25 -4.11
C LEU A 12 3.98 -21.59 -3.36
N GLU A 13 5.19 -22.13 -3.30
CA GLU A 13 5.51 -23.41 -2.64
C GLU A 13 5.45 -23.31 -1.11
N ASN A 14 5.83 -22.17 -0.54
CA ASN A 14 5.88 -21.98 0.92
C ASN A 14 4.77 -21.08 1.48
N LEU A 15 3.94 -20.46 0.62
CA LEU A 15 2.92 -19.49 1.00
C LEU A 15 1.99 -20.00 2.09
N GLU A 16 1.64 -21.29 2.08
CA GLU A 16 0.72 -21.83 3.08
C GLU A 16 1.38 -22.03 4.45
N ALA A 17 2.66 -22.37 4.48
CA ALA A 17 3.42 -22.58 5.71
C ALA A 17 3.90 -21.26 6.35
N GLU A 18 4.18 -20.24 5.53
CA GLU A 18 4.67 -18.96 5.99
C GLU A 18 3.55 -18.06 6.55
N HIS A 19 3.90 -17.26 7.55
CA HIS A 19 3.01 -16.25 8.09
C HIS A 19 3.09 -14.97 7.27
N ILE A 20 1.99 -14.23 7.21
CA ILE A 20 1.97 -12.91 6.57
C ILE A 20 2.37 -11.85 7.60
N CYS A 21 3.45 -11.10 7.35
CA CYS A 21 4.02 -10.17 8.33
C CYS A 21 3.00 -9.19 8.93
N CYS A 22 2.08 -8.65 8.12
CA CYS A 22 1.06 -7.70 8.58
C CYS A 22 -0.07 -8.35 9.42
N CYS A 23 -0.35 -9.65 9.21
CA CYS A 23 -1.37 -10.40 9.93
C CYS A 23 -0.87 -11.83 10.16
N ILE A 24 -0.41 -12.11 11.38
CA ILE A 24 0.27 -13.36 11.71
C ILE A 24 -0.71 -14.55 11.77
N SER A 25 -1.94 -14.30 12.19
CA SER A 25 -3.00 -15.31 12.29
C SER A 25 -4.37 -14.63 12.29
N ASP A 26 -5.35 -15.26 11.66
CA ASP A 26 -6.75 -14.85 11.77
C ASP A 26 -7.29 -15.21 13.16
N LYS A 27 -8.05 -14.28 13.77
CA LYS A 27 -8.92 -14.64 14.90
C LYS A 27 -10.19 -15.32 14.38
N LYS A 28 -10.94 -15.98 15.27
CA LYS A 28 -12.22 -16.62 14.89
C LYS A 28 -13.14 -15.60 14.19
N GLY A 29 -13.54 -15.91 12.95
CA GLY A 29 -14.39 -15.05 12.12
C GLY A 29 -13.65 -14.01 11.27
N GLU A 30 -12.32 -13.92 11.37
CA GLU A 30 -11.49 -13.08 10.48
C GLU A 30 -10.99 -13.90 9.27
N ASN A 31 -10.73 -13.20 8.17
CA ASN A 31 -10.22 -13.77 6.92
C ASN A 31 -9.07 -12.93 6.34
N CYS A 32 -8.32 -12.23 7.20
CA CYS A 32 -7.23 -11.34 6.80
C CYS A 32 -6.08 -12.12 6.16
N VAL A 33 -5.69 -13.24 6.77
CA VAL A 33 -4.59 -14.09 6.28
C VAL A 33 -5.01 -14.76 4.98
N SER A 34 -6.19 -15.39 4.95
CA SER A 34 -6.66 -16.08 3.75
C SER A 34 -6.85 -15.14 2.55
N SER A 35 -7.43 -13.95 2.77
CA SER A 35 -7.59 -12.93 1.71
C SER A 35 -6.24 -12.46 1.18
N LYS A 36 -5.27 -12.17 2.05
CA LYS A 36 -3.94 -11.74 1.62
C LYS A 36 -3.13 -12.87 0.96
N LYS A 37 -3.27 -14.12 1.40
CA LYS A 37 -2.66 -15.26 0.70
C LYS A 37 -3.28 -15.44 -0.70
N SER A 38 -4.59 -15.28 -0.84
CA SER A 38 -5.25 -15.29 -2.15
C SER A 38 -4.71 -14.17 -3.05
N TRP A 39 -4.60 -12.94 -2.52
CA TRP A 39 -3.98 -11.82 -3.20
C TRP A 39 -2.55 -12.13 -3.67
N LEU A 40 -1.68 -12.60 -2.77
CA LEU A 40 -0.29 -12.92 -3.09
C LEU A 40 -0.20 -14.00 -4.16
N ARG A 41 -1.01 -15.07 -4.07
CA ARG A 41 -1.05 -16.14 -5.07
C ARG A 41 -1.36 -15.63 -6.48
N ASN A 42 -2.28 -14.67 -6.60
CA ASN A 42 -2.63 -14.09 -7.90
C ASN A 42 -1.53 -13.14 -8.40
N ARG A 43 -1.03 -12.26 -7.53
CA ARG A 43 -0.02 -11.26 -7.92
C ARG A 43 1.37 -11.85 -8.14
N MET A 44 1.72 -12.98 -7.52
CA MET A 44 2.97 -13.69 -7.79
C MET A 44 3.06 -14.18 -9.24
N GLN A 45 1.93 -14.49 -9.87
CA GLN A 45 1.88 -14.84 -11.31
C GLN A 45 2.20 -13.64 -12.21
N GLU A 46 2.07 -12.41 -11.69
CA GLU A 46 2.42 -11.16 -12.35
C GLU A 46 3.84 -10.67 -11.95
N GLY A 47 4.60 -11.50 -11.24
CA GLY A 47 5.98 -11.20 -10.85
C GLY A 47 6.13 -10.48 -9.51
N LEU A 48 5.10 -10.48 -8.65
CA LEU A 48 5.20 -9.98 -7.29
C LEU A 48 6.24 -10.78 -6.48
N VAL A 49 7.10 -10.03 -5.78
CA VAL A 49 8.08 -10.54 -4.84
C VAL A 49 7.71 -10.08 -3.43
N PHE A 50 7.73 -11.02 -2.49
CA PHE A 50 7.52 -10.75 -1.08
C PHE A 50 8.70 -11.30 -0.27
N ASN A 51 9.58 -10.42 0.20
CA ASN A 51 10.73 -10.79 1.02
C ASN A 51 10.49 -10.34 2.46
N LYS A 52 10.78 -11.22 3.43
CA LYS A 52 10.65 -10.96 4.86
C LYS A 52 11.90 -11.39 5.62
N LEU A 53 12.12 -10.77 6.77
CA LEU A 53 13.02 -11.34 7.78
C LEU A 53 12.37 -12.61 8.36
N ASP A 54 13.14 -13.67 8.60
CA ASP A 54 12.62 -14.94 9.10
C ASP A 54 12.37 -14.92 10.61
N VAL A 55 11.46 -14.04 11.01
CA VAL A 55 11.03 -13.81 12.39
C VAL A 55 9.52 -13.57 12.40
N ARG A 56 8.87 -13.77 13.54
CA ARG A 56 7.46 -13.38 13.75
C ARG A 56 7.36 -11.88 13.98
N GLY A 57 7.43 -11.08 12.91
CA GLY A 57 7.40 -9.62 12.99
C GLY A 57 7.09 -8.92 11.68
N LYS A 58 6.75 -7.63 11.75
CA LYS A 58 6.55 -6.79 10.55
C LYS A 58 7.90 -6.24 10.08
N VAL A 59 8.61 -7.07 9.32
CA VAL A 59 9.88 -6.76 8.66
C VAL A 59 9.86 -7.40 7.27
N PHE A 60 9.42 -6.65 6.26
CA PHE A 60 9.24 -7.17 4.91
C PHE A 60 9.21 -6.06 3.84
N ILE A 61 9.37 -6.48 2.59
CA ILE A 61 9.13 -5.68 1.39
C ILE A 61 8.28 -6.47 0.40
N GLU A 62 7.33 -5.79 -0.24
CA GLU A 62 6.44 -6.29 -1.28
C GLU A 62 6.56 -5.38 -2.50
N TYR A 63 6.85 -5.94 -3.67
CA TYR A 63 7.04 -5.19 -4.91
C TYR A 63 6.77 -6.05 -6.14
N LEU A 64 6.40 -5.43 -7.25
CA LEU A 64 6.08 -6.09 -8.52
C LEU A 64 6.39 -5.18 -9.72
N PRO A 65 6.38 -5.67 -10.97
CA PRO A 65 6.51 -4.80 -12.14
C PRO A 65 5.42 -3.74 -12.17
N ALA A 66 5.80 -2.49 -12.43
CA ALA A 66 4.89 -1.35 -12.30
C ALA A 66 3.73 -1.37 -13.31
N GLU A 67 3.85 -2.11 -14.40
CA GLU A 67 2.78 -2.38 -15.36
C GLU A 67 1.60 -3.14 -14.72
N PHE A 68 1.89 -3.93 -13.68
CA PHE A 68 0.91 -4.67 -12.88
C PHE A 68 0.57 -3.98 -11.55
N ALA A 69 1.12 -2.80 -11.28
CA ALA A 69 0.85 -2.08 -10.05
C ALA A 69 -0.64 -1.79 -9.90
N TRP A 70 -1.13 -2.00 -8.70
CA TRP A 70 -2.48 -1.63 -8.28
C TRP A 70 -2.54 -0.15 -7.90
N ALA A 71 -2.00 0.71 -8.76
CA ALA A 71 -1.98 2.15 -8.58
C ALA A 71 -2.10 2.84 -9.95
N PRO A 72 -2.80 3.99 -10.05
CA PRO A 72 -2.95 4.75 -11.28
C PRO A 72 -1.67 5.52 -11.63
N ILE A 73 -0.62 4.79 -12.06
CA ILE A 73 0.69 5.34 -12.44
C ILE A 73 1.09 4.96 -13.87
N LYS A 74 1.98 5.75 -14.48
CA LYS A 74 2.70 5.47 -15.73
C LYS A 74 4.17 5.31 -15.39
N ALA A 75 4.67 4.09 -15.38
CA ALA A 75 6.00 3.75 -14.90
C ALA A 75 6.58 2.53 -15.64
N ASP A 76 6.36 2.45 -16.95
CA ASP A 76 6.75 1.28 -17.75
C ASP A 76 8.25 0.97 -17.61
N GLY A 77 8.55 -0.30 -17.35
CA GLY A 77 9.89 -0.83 -17.10
C GLY A 77 10.39 -0.66 -15.66
N TYR A 78 9.64 -0.03 -14.75
CA TYR A 78 10.01 0.08 -13.33
C TYR A 78 9.44 -1.09 -12.50
N MET A 79 9.93 -1.24 -11.26
CA MET A 79 9.25 -2.02 -10.23
C MET A 79 8.54 -1.09 -9.25
N TYR A 80 7.28 -1.39 -8.93
CA TYR A 80 6.52 -0.68 -7.92
C TYR A 80 6.63 -1.37 -6.56
N ILE A 81 7.05 -0.63 -5.54
CA ILE A 81 7.07 -1.10 -4.15
C ILE A 81 5.70 -0.83 -3.56
N ASP A 82 4.94 -1.90 -3.36
CA ASP A 82 3.63 -1.87 -2.70
C ASP A 82 3.77 -1.54 -1.21
N CYS A 83 4.77 -2.14 -0.54
CA CYS A 83 4.95 -1.96 0.89
C CYS A 83 6.39 -2.26 1.31
N LEU A 84 6.94 -1.40 2.17
CA LEU A 84 8.18 -1.65 2.89
C LEU A 84 7.94 -1.32 4.36
N TRP A 85 8.03 -2.32 5.24
CA TRP A 85 7.68 -2.13 6.65
C TRP A 85 8.68 -2.78 7.58
N VAL A 86 9.20 -1.99 8.53
CA VAL A 86 10.04 -2.44 9.66
C VAL A 86 9.49 -1.86 10.96
N SER A 87 9.16 -2.72 11.92
CA SER A 87 8.46 -2.29 13.16
C SER A 87 9.06 -2.83 14.45
N GLY A 88 8.66 -2.21 15.58
CA GLY A 88 8.99 -2.67 16.92
C GLY A 88 10.49 -2.78 17.17
N GLN A 89 10.89 -3.89 17.82
CA GLN A 89 12.27 -4.21 18.17
C GLN A 89 13.22 -4.40 16.97
N TYR A 90 12.72 -4.33 15.74
CA TYR A 90 13.50 -4.51 14.52
C TYR A 90 13.91 -3.18 13.86
N LYS A 91 13.38 -2.05 14.35
CA LYS A 91 13.78 -0.71 13.88
C LYS A 91 15.22 -0.39 14.28
N GLY A 92 15.91 0.39 13.45
CA GLY A 92 17.29 0.84 13.72
C GLY A 92 18.37 -0.24 13.54
N LYS A 93 18.02 -1.42 13.01
CA LYS A 93 18.93 -2.55 12.79
C LYS A 93 19.42 -2.70 11.34
N GLY A 94 19.12 -1.75 10.47
CA GLY A 94 19.49 -1.80 9.05
C GLY A 94 18.68 -2.78 8.19
N TYR A 95 17.62 -3.42 8.71
CA TYR A 95 16.84 -4.39 7.93
C TYR A 95 16.04 -3.76 6.79
N GLY A 96 15.59 -2.51 6.96
CA GLY A 96 14.94 -1.77 5.88
C GLY A 96 15.89 -1.57 4.70
N ASP A 97 17.16 -1.27 5.03
CA ASP A 97 18.19 -1.07 4.03
C ASP A 97 18.47 -2.36 3.25
N GLN A 98 18.68 -3.47 3.97
CA GLN A 98 18.95 -4.77 3.36
C GLN A 98 17.79 -5.28 2.49
N LEU A 99 16.53 -5.06 2.90
CA LEU A 99 15.36 -5.41 2.09
C LEU A 99 15.30 -4.57 0.81
N LEU A 100 15.59 -3.28 0.90
CA LEU A 100 15.61 -2.39 -0.26
C LEU A 100 16.79 -2.72 -1.19
N ASP A 101 17.97 -3.06 -0.66
CA ASP A 101 19.13 -3.48 -1.44
C ASP A 101 18.85 -4.76 -2.23
N GLN A 102 18.18 -5.74 -1.60
CA GLN A 102 17.72 -6.95 -2.28
C GLN A 102 16.73 -6.62 -3.42
N CYS A 103 15.78 -5.71 -3.18
CA CYS A 103 14.84 -5.25 -4.20
C CYS A 103 15.55 -4.55 -5.37
N ILE A 104 16.54 -3.70 -5.09
CA ILE A 104 17.35 -3.03 -6.12
C ILE A 104 18.12 -4.06 -6.94
N ALA A 105 18.79 -5.02 -6.29
CA ALA A 105 19.57 -6.05 -6.96
C ALA A 105 18.69 -6.96 -7.85
N ASP A 106 17.56 -7.43 -7.33
CA ASP A 106 16.58 -8.22 -8.08
C ASP A 106 16.04 -7.44 -9.28
N SER A 107 15.68 -6.17 -9.08
CA SER A 107 15.15 -5.31 -10.15
C SER A 107 16.17 -5.09 -11.26
N LYS A 108 17.45 -4.87 -10.93
CA LYS A 108 18.54 -4.78 -11.91
C LYS A 108 18.74 -6.09 -12.66
N ALA A 109 18.72 -7.23 -11.97
CA ALA A 109 18.84 -8.55 -12.60
C ALA A 109 17.69 -8.83 -13.57
N LYS A 110 16.49 -8.29 -13.29
CA LYS A 110 15.31 -8.34 -14.17
C LYS A 110 15.32 -7.30 -15.30
N GLY A 111 16.41 -6.53 -15.46
CA GLY A 111 16.51 -5.50 -16.50
C GLY A 111 15.56 -4.33 -16.31
N LYS A 112 15.13 -4.06 -15.07
CA LYS A 112 14.21 -2.96 -14.77
C LYS A 112 14.96 -1.63 -14.73
N ARG A 113 14.23 -0.55 -14.99
CA ARG A 113 14.73 0.82 -15.14
C ARG A 113 14.95 1.53 -13.80
N GLY A 114 14.30 1.03 -12.76
CA GLY A 114 14.34 1.63 -11.43
C GLY A 114 13.20 1.14 -10.55
N LEU A 115 13.04 1.80 -9.41
CA LEU A 115 11.96 1.57 -8.45
C LEU A 115 11.02 2.77 -8.39
N VAL A 116 9.74 2.53 -8.11
CA VAL A 116 8.72 3.56 -7.86
C VAL A 116 7.90 3.21 -6.62
N CYS A 117 7.48 4.20 -5.84
CA CYS A 117 6.60 4.00 -4.70
C CYS A 117 5.85 5.27 -4.32
N LEU A 118 4.72 5.12 -3.62
CA LEU A 118 3.98 6.25 -3.09
C LEU A 118 4.52 6.71 -1.73
N SER A 119 4.58 8.03 -1.58
CA SER A 119 4.96 8.73 -0.36
C SER A 119 4.16 10.04 -0.26
N SER A 120 4.63 10.95 0.59
CA SER A 120 4.07 12.30 0.76
C SER A 120 5.16 13.22 1.32
N LYS A 121 4.91 14.54 1.40
CA LYS A 121 5.90 15.53 1.87
C LYS A 121 6.47 15.26 3.26
N LYS A 122 5.67 14.64 4.14
CA LYS A 122 6.02 14.30 5.52
C LYS A 122 5.67 12.85 5.79
N LYS A 123 6.20 12.27 6.85
CA LYS A 123 5.82 10.91 7.26
C LYS A 123 4.31 10.84 7.53
N MET A 124 3.63 9.90 6.87
CA MET A 124 2.20 9.64 7.05
C MET A 124 1.95 8.14 7.23
N PRO A 125 0.88 7.73 7.95
CA PRO A 125 0.52 6.32 8.05
C PRO A 125 0.27 5.70 6.66
N PHE A 126 0.67 4.45 6.49
CA PHE A 126 0.51 3.65 5.26
C PHE A 126 1.24 4.16 4.00
N LEU A 127 1.95 5.29 4.07
CA LEU A 127 2.81 5.78 2.99
C LEU A 127 4.28 5.60 3.36
N SER A 128 5.11 5.42 2.33
CA SER A 128 6.56 5.31 2.50
C SER A 128 7.13 6.58 3.14
N ASP A 129 8.09 6.45 4.05
CA ASP A 129 8.70 7.59 4.73
C ASP A 129 9.57 8.41 3.77
N PRO A 130 9.23 9.67 3.46
CA PRO A 130 9.95 10.46 2.46
C PRO A 130 11.40 10.75 2.88
N GLY A 131 11.69 10.85 4.18
CA GLY A 131 13.05 11.09 4.67
C GLY A 131 13.95 9.89 4.41
N TYR A 132 13.44 8.69 4.67
CA TYR A 132 14.11 7.44 4.35
C TYR A 132 14.33 7.29 2.83
N LEU A 133 13.30 7.52 2.02
CA LEU A 133 13.41 7.41 0.56
C LEU A 133 14.45 8.36 -0.03
N LYS A 134 14.46 9.64 0.39
CA LYS A 134 15.46 10.63 -0.05
C LYS A 134 16.88 10.23 0.36
N HIS A 135 17.05 9.75 1.59
CA HIS A 135 18.34 9.23 2.06
C HIS A 135 18.83 8.06 1.18
N ARG A 136 17.90 7.23 0.70
CA ARG A 136 18.15 6.11 -0.22
C ARG A 136 18.28 6.51 -1.69
N GLY A 137 18.29 7.81 -2.00
CA GLY A 137 18.51 8.33 -3.36
C GLY A 137 17.25 8.43 -4.22
N PHE A 138 16.06 8.14 -3.69
CA PHE A 138 14.82 8.38 -4.42
C PHE A 138 14.56 9.88 -4.57
N LYS A 139 13.96 10.24 -5.70
CA LYS A 139 13.56 11.61 -6.06
C LYS A 139 12.04 11.65 -6.23
N VAL A 140 11.44 12.83 -6.10
CA VAL A 140 10.03 13.03 -6.43
C VAL A 140 9.89 13.04 -7.96
N ALA A 141 9.08 12.15 -8.51
CA ALA A 141 8.76 12.06 -9.92
C ALA A 141 7.56 12.95 -10.27
N ASP A 142 6.53 12.91 -9.42
CA ASP A 142 5.25 13.55 -9.67
C ASP A 142 4.44 13.73 -8.37
N THR A 143 3.37 14.53 -8.42
CA THR A 143 2.49 14.80 -7.28
C THR A 143 1.01 14.66 -7.65
N ALA A 144 0.18 14.39 -6.64
CA ALA A 144 -1.27 14.37 -6.74
C ALA A 144 -1.91 14.86 -5.44
N SER A 145 -3.05 15.52 -5.57
CA SER A 145 -3.86 15.92 -4.44
C SER A 145 -4.35 14.71 -3.64
N PRO A 146 -4.54 14.84 -2.32
CA PRO A 146 -4.28 16.05 -1.53
C PRO A 146 -2.83 16.22 -1.06
N TYR A 147 -2.01 15.16 -1.06
CA TYR A 147 -0.63 15.22 -0.55
C TYR A 147 0.30 14.11 -1.09
N TYR A 148 -0.16 13.35 -2.08
CA TYR A 148 0.61 12.21 -2.60
C TYR A 148 1.79 12.70 -3.42
N GLU A 149 2.93 12.06 -3.21
CA GLU A 149 4.11 12.20 -4.02
C GLU A 149 4.50 10.82 -4.54
N LEU A 150 4.67 10.70 -5.86
CA LEU A 150 5.26 9.52 -6.48
C LEU A 150 6.77 9.67 -6.41
N PHE A 151 7.44 8.77 -5.69
CA PHE A 151 8.89 8.73 -5.63
C PHE A 151 9.42 7.69 -6.61
N TYR A 152 10.61 7.96 -7.16
CA TYR A 152 11.30 7.03 -8.03
C TYR A 152 12.81 7.01 -7.76
N LEU A 153 13.42 5.84 -7.95
CA LEU A 153 14.86 5.62 -7.93
C LEU A 153 15.27 5.09 -9.32
N PRO A 154 15.74 5.95 -10.24
CA PRO A 154 16.21 5.50 -11.54
C PRO A 154 17.57 4.79 -11.41
N PHE A 155 17.82 3.77 -12.24
CA PHE A 155 19.11 3.07 -12.28
C PHE A 155 20.08 3.64 -13.31
N SER A 156 19.62 4.56 -14.17
CA SER A 156 20.47 5.37 -15.06
C SER A 156 19.96 6.82 -15.09
N ASP A 157 20.81 7.76 -15.50
CA ASP A 157 20.43 9.19 -15.58
C ASP A 157 19.50 9.50 -16.76
N SER A 158 19.40 8.59 -17.73
CA SER A 158 18.57 8.74 -18.94
C SER A 158 17.16 8.16 -18.80
N GLU A 159 16.77 7.67 -17.62
CA GLU A 159 15.44 7.05 -17.49
C GLU A 159 14.30 8.07 -17.56
N THR A 160 13.20 7.62 -18.17
CA THR A 160 11.96 8.39 -18.26
C THR A 160 11.33 8.54 -16.88
N VAL A 161 11.05 9.77 -16.49
CA VAL A 161 10.44 10.07 -15.19
C VAL A 161 9.01 9.48 -15.13
N PRO A 162 8.70 8.63 -14.14
CA PRO A 162 7.36 8.10 -13.92
C PRO A 162 6.35 9.19 -13.55
N SER A 163 5.06 8.96 -13.80
CA SER A 163 4.00 9.92 -13.45
C SER A 163 2.75 9.26 -12.89
N ILE A 164 1.92 10.04 -12.21
CA ILE A 164 0.58 9.63 -11.77
C ILE A 164 -0.40 9.90 -12.92
N LYS A 165 -1.32 8.98 -13.21
CA LYS A 165 -2.35 9.16 -14.24
C LYS A 165 -3.32 10.27 -13.87
N ASP A 166 -3.84 10.98 -14.87
CA ASP A 166 -4.68 12.18 -14.68
C ASP A 166 -5.94 11.91 -13.84
N VAL A 167 -6.51 10.71 -13.96
CA VAL A 167 -7.68 10.27 -13.17
C VAL A 167 -7.47 10.38 -11.66
N ALA A 168 -6.22 10.27 -11.18
CA ALA A 168 -5.88 10.27 -9.77
C ALA A 168 -5.26 11.57 -9.28
N LYS A 169 -5.20 12.61 -10.11
CA LYS A 169 -4.51 13.86 -9.78
C LYS A 169 -5.21 14.72 -8.75
N ASN A 170 -6.55 14.71 -8.77
CA ASN A 170 -7.34 15.70 -8.04
C ASN A 170 -7.78 15.22 -6.65
N GLY A 171 -7.70 13.92 -6.37
CA GLY A 171 -8.10 13.38 -5.07
C GLY A 171 -9.57 13.67 -4.76
N CYS A 172 -10.44 13.58 -5.76
CA CYS A 172 -11.87 13.83 -5.62
C CYS A 172 -12.67 12.82 -6.43
N VAL A 173 -13.94 12.65 -6.06
CA VAL A 173 -14.90 11.79 -6.77
C VAL A 173 -16.19 12.55 -7.03
N ASP A 174 -16.91 12.20 -8.10
CA ASP A 174 -18.21 12.79 -8.40
C ASP A 174 -19.35 11.99 -7.72
N GLU A 175 -19.20 11.76 -6.42
CA GLU A 175 -20.19 11.02 -5.63
C GLU A 175 -20.48 11.75 -4.31
N LYS A 176 -21.77 11.95 -4.04
CA LYS A 176 -22.25 12.51 -2.76
C LYS A 176 -22.32 11.42 -1.68
N GLY A 177 -22.24 11.84 -0.42
CA GLY A 177 -22.23 10.94 0.73
C GLY A 177 -20.87 10.28 0.95
N LEU A 178 -20.84 9.22 1.76
CA LEU A 178 -19.62 8.46 2.04
C LEU A 178 -19.34 7.48 0.91
N VAL A 179 -18.10 7.47 0.41
CA VAL A 179 -17.63 6.50 -0.58
C VAL A 179 -16.27 5.95 -0.16
N LEU A 180 -16.15 4.63 -0.07
CA LEU A 180 -14.92 3.95 0.29
C LEU A 180 -14.41 3.10 -0.86
N TYR A 181 -13.26 3.46 -1.41
CA TYR A 181 -12.47 2.60 -2.30
C TYR A 181 -11.53 1.74 -1.46
N TYR A 182 -11.44 0.44 -1.75
CA TYR A 182 -10.53 -0.45 -1.04
C TYR A 182 -10.17 -1.69 -1.87
N SER A 183 -9.04 -2.32 -1.54
CA SER A 183 -8.61 -3.59 -2.14
C SER A 183 -8.14 -4.58 -1.08
N ASP A 184 -7.93 -5.83 -1.48
CA ASP A 184 -7.38 -6.87 -0.60
C ASP A 184 -5.82 -6.83 -0.52
N GLN A 185 -5.18 -5.77 -1.02
CA GLN A 185 -3.72 -5.63 -0.97
C GLN A 185 -3.19 -5.61 0.47
N CYS A 186 -3.87 -4.90 1.38
CA CYS A 186 -3.52 -4.93 2.80
C CYS A 186 -4.45 -5.90 3.53
N PRO A 187 -3.94 -6.90 4.28
CA PRO A 187 -4.80 -7.86 5.00
C PRO A 187 -5.76 -7.19 5.99
N HIS A 188 -5.47 -5.96 6.43
CA HIS A 188 -6.31 -5.24 7.38
C HIS A 188 -7.64 -4.79 6.76
N THR A 189 -7.76 -4.61 5.44
CA THR A 189 -9.01 -4.16 4.82
C THR A 189 -10.12 -5.19 4.98
N SER A 190 -9.80 -6.49 4.86
CA SER A 190 -10.75 -7.59 5.01
C SER A 190 -11.40 -7.64 6.41
N LYS A 191 -10.73 -7.09 7.43
CA LYS A 191 -11.28 -6.92 8.78
C LYS A 191 -11.97 -5.59 8.99
N TYR A 192 -11.30 -4.48 8.66
CA TYR A 192 -11.76 -3.16 9.09
C TYR A 192 -12.88 -2.59 8.20
N VAL A 193 -13.00 -3.05 6.94
CA VAL A 193 -14.10 -2.63 6.07
C VAL A 193 -15.45 -3.18 6.56
N PRO A 194 -15.61 -4.49 6.87
CA PRO A 194 -16.85 -4.99 7.47
C PRO A 194 -17.20 -4.33 8.81
N LEU A 195 -16.19 -4.07 9.66
CA LEU A 195 -16.41 -3.35 10.93
C LEU A 195 -16.93 -1.94 10.70
N LEU A 196 -16.33 -1.19 9.76
CA LEU A 196 -16.83 0.12 9.38
C LEU A 196 -18.27 0.06 8.85
N ALA A 197 -18.60 -0.92 8.00
CA ALA A 197 -19.95 -1.11 7.49
C ALA A 197 -20.98 -1.35 8.61
N GLY A 198 -20.62 -2.16 9.63
CA GLY A 198 -21.43 -2.36 10.82
C GLY A 198 -21.68 -1.07 11.59
N ASN A 199 -20.61 -0.32 11.88
CA ASN A 199 -20.70 0.94 12.62
C ASN A 199 -21.54 2.00 11.90
N LEU A 200 -21.39 2.11 10.58
CA LEU A 200 -22.17 3.04 9.77
C LEU A 200 -23.66 2.71 9.81
N LYS A 201 -24.01 1.41 9.78
CA LYS A 201 -25.39 0.94 9.91
C LYS A 201 -25.99 1.32 11.26
N GLU A 202 -25.24 1.16 12.36
CA GLU A 202 -25.68 1.56 13.70
C GLU A 202 -25.90 3.08 13.82
N LEU A 203 -25.11 3.87 13.10
CA LEU A 203 -25.23 5.33 13.04
C LEU A 203 -26.30 5.82 12.04
N GLY A 204 -26.97 4.92 11.31
CA GLY A 204 -27.93 5.30 10.26
C GLY A 204 -27.28 6.01 9.07
N LEU A 205 -25.99 5.77 8.82
CA LEU A 205 -25.21 6.36 7.74
C LEU A 205 -25.08 5.38 6.58
N GLU A 206 -25.32 5.85 5.37
CA GLU A 206 -25.04 5.10 4.14
C GLU A 206 -23.63 5.35 3.64
N CYS A 207 -22.96 4.30 3.18
CA CYS A 207 -21.65 4.38 2.52
C CYS A 207 -21.64 3.47 1.30
N ARG A 208 -21.09 3.98 0.19
CA ARG A 208 -20.85 3.22 -1.02
C ARG A 208 -19.49 2.54 -0.94
N PHE A 209 -19.49 1.23 -0.85
CA PHE A 209 -18.29 0.41 -0.81
C PHE A 209 -17.89 0.03 -2.24
N ARG A 210 -16.78 0.61 -2.74
CA ARG A 210 -16.19 0.35 -4.05
C ARG A 210 -14.99 -0.58 -3.88
N LYS A 211 -15.24 -1.89 -3.84
CA LYS A 211 -14.16 -2.87 -3.83
C LYS A 211 -13.47 -2.87 -5.20
N ILE A 212 -12.16 -2.69 -5.20
CA ILE A 212 -11.30 -2.79 -6.38
C ILE A 212 -10.90 -4.26 -6.51
N GLU A 213 -11.31 -4.90 -7.59
CA GLU A 213 -11.13 -6.34 -7.81
C GLU A 213 -10.13 -6.65 -8.93
N THR A 214 -9.88 -5.69 -9.82
CA THR A 214 -8.94 -5.84 -10.93
C THR A 214 -7.84 -4.79 -10.89
N LYS A 215 -6.72 -5.10 -11.55
CA LYS A 215 -5.63 -4.15 -11.77
C LYS A 215 -6.14 -2.96 -12.60
N GLU A 216 -6.97 -3.22 -13.60
CA GLU A 216 -7.58 -2.20 -14.45
C GLU A 216 -8.40 -1.20 -13.62
N ASP A 217 -9.23 -1.67 -12.68
CA ASP A 217 -9.97 -0.81 -11.75
C ASP A 217 -9.01 0.01 -10.86
N ALA A 218 -7.96 -0.62 -10.34
CA ALA A 218 -6.96 0.06 -9.51
C ALA A 218 -6.23 1.16 -10.29
N GLN A 219 -5.92 0.88 -11.55
CA GLN A 219 -5.25 1.81 -12.44
C GLN A 219 -6.16 2.91 -13.00
N ALA A 220 -7.47 2.74 -12.90
CA ALA A 220 -8.49 3.74 -13.22
C ALA A 220 -9.03 4.47 -11.97
N ALA A 221 -8.55 4.12 -10.77
CA ALA A 221 -9.04 4.68 -9.53
C ALA A 221 -8.77 6.19 -9.42
N PRO A 222 -9.65 6.95 -8.73
CA PRO A 222 -9.55 8.42 -8.62
C PRO A 222 -8.48 8.89 -7.62
N VAL A 223 -7.64 7.98 -7.12
CA VAL A 223 -6.66 8.24 -6.07
C VAL A 223 -5.45 7.31 -6.22
N PRO A 224 -4.21 7.78 -5.96
CA PRO A 224 -3.02 6.94 -6.07
C PRO A 224 -3.00 5.74 -5.11
N PHE A 225 -3.49 5.93 -3.88
CA PHE A 225 -3.51 4.90 -2.85
C PHE A 225 -4.84 4.13 -2.88
N THR A 226 -4.86 3.00 -3.57
CA THR A 226 -6.07 2.20 -3.86
C THR A 226 -6.43 1.18 -2.77
N THR A 227 -5.53 0.96 -1.81
CA THR A 227 -5.73 -0.01 -0.73
C THR A 227 -6.87 0.39 0.20
N TYR A 228 -6.98 1.68 0.50
CA TYR A 228 -8.05 2.24 1.31
C TYR A 228 -8.13 3.75 1.08
N ALA A 229 -9.27 4.26 0.61
CA ALA A 229 -9.48 5.69 0.42
C ALA A 229 -10.94 6.06 0.65
N LEU A 230 -11.20 6.81 1.71
CA LEU A 230 -12.52 7.30 2.08
C LEU A 230 -12.72 8.72 1.54
N PHE A 231 -13.90 8.95 0.98
CA PHE A 231 -14.38 10.24 0.48
C PHE A 231 -15.70 10.60 1.16
N TYR A 232 -15.97 11.90 1.25
CA TYR A 232 -17.25 12.44 1.70
C TYR A 232 -17.63 13.65 0.85
N ASN A 233 -18.80 13.59 0.21
CA ASN A 233 -19.29 14.64 -0.71
C ASN A 233 -18.25 15.04 -1.76
N GLY A 234 -17.63 14.04 -2.37
CA GLY A 234 -16.61 14.20 -3.40
C GLY A 234 -15.21 14.58 -2.92
N ALA A 235 -15.04 15.02 -1.68
CA ALA A 235 -13.74 15.38 -1.12
C ALA A 235 -13.05 14.17 -0.48
N PHE A 236 -11.74 14.04 -0.68
CA PHE A 236 -10.93 13.05 0.02
C PHE A 236 -10.93 13.30 1.53
N VAL A 237 -11.14 12.24 2.31
CA VAL A 237 -11.14 12.28 3.77
C VAL A 237 -9.84 11.68 4.31
N THR A 238 -9.52 10.44 3.94
CA THR A 238 -8.35 9.72 4.48
C THR A 238 -8.01 8.46 3.68
N ASN A 239 -6.73 8.06 3.71
CA ASN A 239 -6.27 6.75 3.27
C ASN A 239 -5.93 5.79 4.42
N GLU A 240 -6.14 6.23 5.66
CA GLU A 240 -5.89 5.42 6.83
C GLU A 240 -7.00 4.37 7.00
N ILE A 241 -6.61 3.12 7.22
CA ILE A 241 -7.56 2.04 7.50
C ILE A 241 -8.24 2.30 8.85
N LEU A 242 -9.56 2.52 8.82
CA LEU A 242 -10.30 3.00 9.96
C LEU A 242 -10.76 1.87 10.90
N SER A 243 -10.39 2.01 12.18
CA SER A 243 -11.16 1.44 13.29
C SER A 243 -12.44 2.26 13.55
N GLU A 244 -13.37 1.69 14.32
CA GLU A 244 -14.55 2.40 14.85
C GLU A 244 -14.17 3.74 15.48
N LYS A 245 -13.27 3.70 16.47
CA LYS A 245 -12.81 4.90 17.20
C LYS A 245 -12.21 5.98 16.30
N SER A 246 -11.46 5.59 15.26
CA SER A 246 -10.89 6.54 14.31
C SER A 246 -11.94 7.12 13.37
N PHE A 247 -12.93 6.31 12.96
CA PHE A 247 -14.04 6.80 12.15
C PHE A 247 -14.89 7.81 12.93
N SER A 248 -15.28 7.52 14.17
CA SER A 248 -16.10 8.45 14.98
C SER A 248 -15.45 9.82 15.11
N LYS A 249 -14.14 9.87 15.37
CA LYS A 249 -13.37 11.13 15.44
C LYS A 249 -13.36 11.91 14.12
N ILE A 250 -13.25 11.20 13.00
CA ILE A 250 -13.30 11.83 11.67
C ILE A 250 -14.72 12.36 11.42
N TRP A 251 -15.74 11.58 11.76
CA TRP A 251 -17.13 11.95 11.55
C TRP A 251 -17.53 13.18 12.37
N GLU A 252 -17.15 13.24 13.65
CA GLU A 252 -17.32 14.43 14.50
C GLU A 252 -16.69 15.68 13.87
N ARG A 253 -15.47 15.55 13.32
CA ARG A 253 -14.78 16.66 12.66
C ARG A 253 -15.50 17.12 11.40
N ILE A 254 -15.95 16.18 10.57
CA ILE A 254 -16.71 16.47 9.35
C ILE A 254 -18.01 17.21 9.70
N GLY A 255 -18.74 16.73 10.71
CA GLY A 255 -19.98 17.36 11.18
C GLY A 255 -19.75 18.78 11.71
N ASN A 256 -18.67 19.02 12.44
CA ASN A 256 -18.34 20.35 12.99
C ASN A 256 -17.87 21.36 11.94
N THR A 257 -17.43 20.92 10.76
CA THR A 257 -17.07 21.81 9.63
C THR A 257 -18.26 22.20 8.74
N GLN A 258 -19.44 21.61 8.95
CA GLN A 258 -20.66 21.93 8.21
C GLN A 258 -21.70 22.71 9.04
N GLY A 259 -21.37 23.07 10.28
CA GLY A 259 -22.19 23.88 11.19
C GLY A 259 -21.72 25.33 11.29
#